data_AF-A0A9E3NJ89-F1
#
_entry.id   AF-A0A9E3NJ89-F1
#
_cell.length_a   1.000
_cell.length_b   1.000
_cell.length_c   1.000
_cell.angle_alpha   90.00
_cell.angle_beta   90.00
_cell.angle_gamma   90.00
#
_symmetry.space_group_name_H-M   'P 1'
#
loop_
_entity.id
_entity.type
_entity.pdbx_description
1 polymer ?
#
loop_
_entity_poly.entity_id
_entity_poly.type
_entity_poly.pdbx_seq_one_letter_code
_entity_poly.pdbx_strand_id
1 'polypeptide(L)'
;MKIVDRETGKRLKEVDPVKAIGEKDIEIDNEELSPMDPPDAYSSYATIELENGELNESLTILKKEHEELGVVLDVFEKSISQFKELGYVLNNEVNDGFKKFFDFFDNHLLPHNRKEEKVLFPVLQKALLSNNEHGTGKNPVTAVDIMEDDHVKFIQLGALTFNLLGLAPRFRDEQSKMFTYDVAYNNAKELIELIRLHIFREDNTLFPLAQKYLSSQQFNQILNEMQAMAEVVEENHDGHHHHH
;
A
#
# COMPACT_ATOMS: atom_id res chain seq x y z
N MET A 1 -49.82 9.23 -11.97
CA MET A 1 -49.59 10.40 -11.11
C MET A 1 -48.46 11.21 -11.74
N LYS A 2 -48.76 12.37 -12.35
CA LYS A 2 -47.73 13.23 -12.96
C LYS A 2 -47.22 14.18 -11.88
N ILE A 3 -46.02 13.91 -11.37
CA ILE A 3 -45.38 14.66 -10.28
C ILE A 3 -44.41 15.67 -10.88
N VAL A 4 -44.89 16.61 -11.71
CA VAL A 4 -44.15 17.85 -11.99
C VAL A 4 -45.18 18.90 -12.40
N ASP A 5 -45.27 19.99 -11.64
CA ASP A 5 -46.11 21.13 -11.98
C ASP A 5 -45.60 21.85 -13.26
N ARG A 6 -46.51 22.51 -13.98
CA ARG A 6 -46.31 23.11 -15.30
C ARG A 6 -45.32 24.29 -15.28
N GLU A 7 -45.18 24.95 -14.14
CA GLU A 7 -44.18 26.00 -13.90
C GLU A 7 -42.78 25.41 -13.73
N THR A 8 -42.70 24.30 -12.99
CA THR A 8 -41.47 23.53 -12.77
C THR A 8 -40.94 22.91 -14.08
N GLY A 9 -41.84 22.42 -14.94
CA GLY A 9 -41.49 21.86 -16.26
C GLY A 9 -41.04 22.91 -17.30
N LYS A 10 -41.36 24.20 -17.10
CA LYS A 10 -40.82 25.29 -17.92
C LYS A 10 -39.40 25.67 -17.51
N ARG A 11 -39.10 25.73 -16.20
CA ARG A 11 -37.75 26.02 -15.69
C ARG A 11 -36.72 24.97 -16.12
N LEU A 12 -37.08 23.69 -16.14
CA LEU A 12 -36.22 22.58 -16.60
C LEU A 12 -35.96 22.58 -18.12
N LYS A 13 -36.74 23.33 -18.92
CA LYS A 13 -36.49 23.52 -20.36
C LYS A 13 -35.59 24.71 -20.66
N GLU A 14 -35.57 25.72 -19.78
CA GLU A 14 -34.74 26.91 -19.92
C GLU A 14 -33.34 26.72 -19.32
N VAL A 15 -33.22 25.86 -18.30
CA VAL A 15 -31.95 25.44 -17.72
C VAL A 15 -31.96 23.92 -17.72
N ASP A 16 -31.35 23.33 -18.74
CA ASP A 16 -31.07 21.89 -18.77
C ASP A 16 -29.90 21.63 -17.80
N PRO A 17 -30.15 21.04 -16.62
CA PRO A 17 -29.09 20.86 -15.62
C PRO A 17 -28.08 19.78 -16.03
N VAL A 18 -28.31 19.09 -17.16
CA VAL A 18 -27.42 18.05 -17.71
C VAL A 18 -26.57 18.60 -18.88
N LYS A 19 -26.89 19.77 -19.45
CA LYS A 19 -26.19 20.33 -20.63
C LYS A 19 -25.30 21.55 -20.35
N ALA A 20 -24.68 21.61 -19.18
CA ALA A 20 -23.71 22.68 -18.88
C ALA A 20 -22.39 22.16 -18.30
N ILE A 21 -21.87 21.05 -18.83
CA ILE A 21 -20.42 20.79 -18.87
C ILE A 21 -20.19 20.15 -20.24
N GLY A 22 -19.74 20.96 -21.20
CA GLY A 22 -19.28 20.43 -22.48
C GLY A 22 -18.15 19.46 -22.20
N GLU A 23 -18.24 18.28 -22.81
CA GLU A 23 -17.11 17.39 -23.05
C GLU A 23 -16.01 18.23 -23.67
N LYS A 24 -15.05 18.68 -22.84
CA LYS A 24 -13.70 18.84 -23.34
C LYS A 24 -13.27 17.41 -23.60
N ASP A 25 -12.85 17.14 -24.83
CA ASP A 25 -12.08 15.97 -25.18
C ASP A 25 -10.93 15.86 -24.16
N ILE A 26 -11.14 15.06 -23.12
CA ILE A 26 -10.07 14.52 -22.32
C ILE A 26 -9.54 13.43 -23.23
N GLU A 27 -8.44 13.72 -23.94
CA GLU A 27 -7.58 12.65 -24.42
C GLU A 27 -7.31 11.78 -23.19
N ILE A 28 -7.97 10.62 -23.15
CA ILE A 28 -7.65 9.58 -22.18
C ILE A 28 -6.29 9.08 -22.64
N ASP A 29 -5.25 9.67 -22.06
CA ASP A 29 -3.93 9.09 -22.11
C ASP A 29 -4.07 7.65 -21.58
N ASN A 30 -3.49 6.66 -22.25
CA ASN A 30 -3.67 5.24 -21.91
C ASN A 30 -2.91 4.85 -20.62
N GLU A 31 -2.63 5.82 -19.76
CA GLU A 31 -2.19 5.59 -18.39
C GLU A 31 -3.44 5.30 -17.56
N GLU A 32 -3.54 4.08 -17.02
CA GLU A 32 -4.57 3.69 -16.06
C GLU A 32 -4.47 4.61 -14.85
N LEU A 33 -5.14 5.77 -14.87
CA LEU A 33 -5.21 6.69 -13.73
C LEU A 33 -5.97 5.97 -12.60
N SER A 34 -5.21 5.45 -11.64
CA SER A 34 -5.79 4.92 -10.41
C SER A 34 -6.45 6.08 -9.66
N PRO A 35 -7.66 5.92 -9.11
CA PRO A 35 -8.27 6.93 -8.23
C PRO A 35 -7.43 7.24 -6.97
N MET A 36 -6.41 6.41 -6.71
CA MET A 36 -5.45 6.49 -5.61
C MET A 36 -4.02 6.71 -6.10
N ASP A 37 -3.76 6.77 -7.41
CA ASP A 37 -2.54 7.42 -7.91
C ASP A 37 -2.59 8.82 -7.32
N PRO A 38 -1.59 9.23 -6.51
CA PRO A 38 -1.63 10.56 -5.94
C PRO A 38 -1.57 11.54 -7.11
N PRO A 39 -2.63 12.33 -7.42
CA PRO A 39 -2.48 13.49 -8.27
C PRO A 39 -1.29 14.30 -7.78
N ASP A 40 -0.66 15.03 -8.69
CA ASP A 40 0.37 16.04 -8.37
C ASP A 40 -0.08 17.01 -7.25
N ALA A 41 -1.39 17.07 -6.95
CA ALA A 41 -1.99 17.72 -5.79
C ALA A 41 -1.55 17.17 -4.42
N TYR A 42 -1.14 15.90 -4.29
CA TYR A 42 -0.68 15.33 -3.02
C TYR A 42 0.76 15.72 -2.65
N SER A 43 1.54 16.24 -3.60
CA SER A 43 2.86 16.83 -3.32
C SER A 43 2.79 17.99 -2.31
N SER A 44 1.61 18.58 -2.14
CA SER A 44 1.34 19.71 -1.24
C SER A 44 0.88 19.31 0.17
N TYR A 45 0.60 18.02 0.44
CA TYR A 45 0.37 17.59 1.82
C TYR A 45 1.68 17.70 2.59
N ALA A 46 1.60 18.20 3.82
CA ALA A 46 2.71 18.62 4.66
C ALA A 46 3.85 17.57 4.69
N THR A 47 4.81 17.74 3.79
CA THR A 47 6.12 17.12 3.92
C THR A 47 6.78 17.79 5.12
N ILE A 48 7.17 17.00 6.10
CA ILE A 48 7.95 17.52 7.21
C ILE A 48 9.37 17.72 6.67
N GLU A 49 9.72 18.98 6.38
CA GLU A 49 11.06 19.34 5.92
C GLU A 49 12.10 18.95 6.98
N LEU A 50 13.11 18.18 6.57
CA LEU A 50 14.21 17.79 7.44
C LEU A 50 15.17 18.98 7.62
N GLU A 51 15.43 19.39 8.87
CA GLU A 51 16.34 20.50 9.18
C GLU A 51 17.78 20.30 8.63
N ASN A 52 18.21 19.04 8.46
CA ASN A 52 19.55 18.69 7.95
C ASN A 52 19.54 17.97 6.59
N GLY A 53 18.37 17.86 5.94
CA GLY A 53 18.22 17.28 4.59
C GLY A 53 18.46 15.76 4.46
N GLU A 54 19.16 15.12 5.38
CA GLU A 54 19.48 13.67 5.31
C GLU A 54 18.79 12.87 6.43
N LEU A 55 18.21 11.73 6.05
CA LEU A 55 17.68 10.74 6.98
C LEU A 55 18.83 9.97 7.63
N ASN A 56 18.63 9.53 8.87
CA ASN A 56 19.54 8.60 9.52
C ASN A 56 19.66 7.29 8.71
N GLU A 57 20.81 6.61 8.84
CA GLU A 57 21.10 5.35 8.15
C GLU A 57 20.02 4.29 8.36
N SER A 58 19.52 4.13 9.59
CA SER A 58 18.45 3.17 9.90
C SER A 58 17.16 3.42 9.10
N LEU A 59 16.77 4.69 8.94
CA LEU A 59 15.60 5.08 8.14
C LEU A 59 15.87 4.96 6.64
N THR A 60 17.12 5.23 6.21
CA THR A 60 17.54 5.09 4.81
C THR A 60 17.46 3.64 4.34
N ILE A 61 17.80 2.69 5.21
CA ILE A 61 17.67 1.25 4.91
C ILE A 61 16.20 0.89 4.66
N LEU A 62 15.28 1.30 5.53
CA LEU A 62 13.85 1.04 5.38
C LEU A 62 13.29 1.68 4.11
N LYS A 63 13.65 2.94 3.86
CA LYS A 63 13.26 3.65 2.63
C LYS A 63 13.77 2.96 1.36
N LYS A 64 14.98 2.43 1.37
CA LYS A 64 15.50 1.67 0.22
C LYS A 64 14.69 0.40 -0.02
N GLU A 65 14.25 -0.28 1.02
CA GLU A 65 13.36 -1.44 0.90
C GLU A 65 11.99 -1.06 0.32
N HIS A 66 11.48 0.15 0.62
CA HIS A 66 10.30 0.70 -0.05
C HIS A 66 10.52 0.90 -1.55
N GLU A 67 11.67 1.44 -1.96
CA GLU A 67 12.01 1.60 -3.37
C GLU A 67 12.05 0.25 -4.11
N GLU A 68 12.65 -0.77 -3.48
CA GLU A 68 12.68 -2.13 -4.00
C GLU A 68 11.27 -2.74 -4.11
N LEU A 69 10.42 -2.54 -3.09
CA LEU A 69 9.03 -2.97 -3.09
C LEU A 69 8.21 -2.29 -4.18
N GLY A 70 8.41 -0.98 -4.41
CA GLY A 70 7.74 -0.23 -5.47
C GLY A 70 7.91 -0.88 -6.85
N VAL A 71 9.14 -1.28 -7.19
CA VAL A 71 9.45 -1.98 -8.45
C VAL A 71 8.74 -3.34 -8.54
N VAL A 72 8.57 -4.04 -7.41
CA VAL A 72 7.84 -5.32 -7.37
C VAL A 72 6.34 -5.11 -7.52
N LEU A 73 5.78 -4.06 -6.90
CA LEU A 73 4.37 -3.69 -7.01
C LEU A 73 4.00 -3.34 -8.45
N ASP A 74 4.85 -2.60 -9.18
CA ASP A 74 4.58 -2.26 -10.58
C ASP A 74 4.49 -3.50 -11.47
N VAL A 75 5.36 -4.49 -11.22
CA VAL A 75 5.31 -5.78 -11.92
C VAL A 75 4.02 -6.53 -11.56
N PHE A 76 3.65 -6.56 -10.28
CA PHE A 76 2.44 -7.24 -9.83
C PHE A 76 1.18 -6.61 -10.41
N GLU A 77 1.10 -5.27 -10.41
CA GLU A 77 0.02 -4.49 -10.98
C GLU A 77 -0.16 -4.77 -12.47
N LYS A 78 0.95 -4.71 -13.23
CA LYS A 78 0.92 -5.06 -14.65
C LYS A 78 0.42 -6.49 -14.86
N SER A 79 0.91 -7.44 -14.08
CA SER A 79 0.50 -8.84 -14.20
C SER A 79 -0.97 -9.08 -13.84
N ILE A 80 -1.51 -8.41 -12.82
CA ILE A 80 -2.91 -8.58 -12.42
C ILE A 80 -3.87 -7.90 -13.41
N SER A 81 -3.49 -6.74 -13.98
CA SER A 81 -4.22 -6.12 -15.10
C SER A 81 -4.20 -7.02 -16.35
N GLN A 82 -3.03 -7.51 -16.77
CA GLN A 82 -2.91 -8.43 -17.90
C GLN A 82 -3.72 -9.73 -17.67
N PHE A 83 -3.73 -10.26 -16.44
CA PHE A 83 -4.53 -11.43 -16.10
C PHE A 83 -6.02 -11.19 -16.35
N LYS A 84 -6.54 -10.01 -15.99
CA LYS A 84 -7.94 -9.62 -16.25
C LYS A 84 -8.22 -9.43 -17.74
N GLU A 85 -7.34 -8.75 -18.46
CA GLU A 85 -7.47 -8.52 -19.91
C GLU A 85 -7.52 -9.83 -20.71
N LEU A 86 -6.74 -10.83 -20.28
CA LEU A 86 -6.73 -12.17 -20.87
C LEU A 86 -7.96 -13.02 -20.50
N GLY A 87 -8.94 -12.46 -19.79
CA GLY A 87 -10.11 -13.19 -19.32
C GLY A 87 -9.77 -14.24 -18.27
N TYR A 88 -8.83 -13.92 -17.38
CA TYR A 88 -8.33 -14.78 -16.30
C TYR A 88 -7.65 -16.06 -16.77
N VAL A 89 -6.99 -16.00 -17.94
CA VAL A 89 -6.11 -17.06 -18.43
C VAL A 89 -4.68 -16.80 -17.95
N LEU A 90 -4.14 -17.76 -17.19
CA LEU A 90 -2.77 -17.68 -16.69
C LEU A 90 -1.78 -18.01 -17.81
N ASN A 91 -0.86 -17.10 -18.09
CA ASN A 91 0.31 -17.32 -18.94
C ASN A 91 1.59 -17.24 -18.09
N ASN A 92 2.75 -17.51 -18.69
CA ASN A 92 4.03 -17.49 -17.96
C ASN A 92 4.37 -16.10 -17.40
N GLU A 93 4.14 -15.02 -18.16
CA GLU A 93 4.45 -13.64 -17.73
C GLU A 93 3.63 -13.25 -16.47
N VAL A 94 2.32 -13.49 -16.50
CA VAL A 94 1.42 -13.25 -15.37
C VAL A 94 1.83 -14.11 -14.17
N ASN A 95 2.09 -15.39 -14.39
CA ASN A 95 2.48 -16.31 -13.32
C ASN A 95 3.82 -15.90 -12.67
N ASP A 96 4.80 -15.48 -13.47
CA ASP A 96 6.10 -15.04 -12.98
C ASP A 96 5.97 -13.73 -12.18
N GLY A 97 5.11 -12.80 -12.62
CA GLY A 97 4.81 -11.59 -11.85
C GLY A 97 4.13 -11.87 -10.52
N PHE A 98 3.15 -12.78 -10.49
CA PHE A 98 2.52 -13.22 -9.23
C PHE A 98 3.52 -13.89 -8.30
N LYS A 99 4.35 -14.80 -8.83
CA LYS A 99 5.40 -15.47 -8.05
C LYS A 99 6.37 -14.45 -7.46
N LYS A 100 6.84 -13.49 -8.26
CA LYS A 100 7.76 -12.44 -7.82
C LYS A 100 7.15 -11.63 -6.66
N PHE A 101 5.88 -11.24 -6.79
CA PHE A 101 5.20 -10.49 -5.74
C PHE A 101 5.07 -11.28 -4.44
N PHE A 102 4.50 -12.49 -4.49
CA PHE A 102 4.26 -13.26 -3.25
C PHE A 102 5.55 -13.76 -2.60
N ASP A 103 6.60 -14.03 -3.38
CA ASP A 103 7.93 -14.32 -2.83
C ASP A 103 8.53 -13.11 -2.11
N PHE A 104 8.44 -11.91 -2.71
CA PHE A 104 8.88 -10.68 -2.06
C PHE A 104 8.02 -10.32 -0.84
N PHE A 105 6.71 -10.57 -0.93
CA PHE A 105 5.76 -10.35 0.16
C PHE A 105 6.20 -11.11 1.42
N ASP A 106 6.45 -12.42 1.29
CA ASP A 106 6.82 -13.28 2.42
C ASP A 106 8.26 -13.06 2.91
N ASN A 107 9.20 -12.85 1.99
CA ASN A 107 10.63 -12.86 2.30
C ASN A 107 11.23 -11.47 2.51
N HIS A 108 10.55 -10.39 2.12
CA HIS A 108 11.06 -9.01 2.22
C HIS A 108 10.08 -8.08 2.92
N LEU A 109 8.81 -8.01 2.49
CA LEU A 109 7.81 -7.12 3.11
C LEU A 109 7.47 -7.54 4.55
N LEU A 110 7.17 -8.83 4.82
CA LEU A 110 6.89 -9.25 6.20
C LEU A 110 8.09 -9.06 7.16
N PRO A 111 9.34 -9.37 6.75
CA PRO A 111 10.53 -9.00 7.54
C PRO A 111 10.72 -7.50 7.72
N HIS A 112 10.42 -6.68 6.71
CA HIS A 112 10.43 -5.23 6.80
C HIS A 112 9.51 -4.74 7.93
N ASN A 113 8.22 -5.10 7.88
CA ASN A 113 7.24 -4.74 8.92
C ASN A 113 7.71 -5.15 10.32
N ARG A 114 8.34 -6.34 10.44
CA ARG A 114 8.83 -6.83 11.74
C ARG A 114 9.94 -5.96 12.30
N LYS A 115 10.82 -5.41 11.46
CA LYS A 115 11.86 -4.47 11.94
C LYS A 115 11.20 -3.20 12.46
N GLU A 116 10.18 -2.72 11.80
CA GLU A 116 9.46 -1.53 12.23
C GLU A 116 8.71 -1.76 13.54
N GLU A 117 7.81 -2.75 13.56
CA GLU A 117 6.97 -3.08 14.71
C GLU A 117 7.77 -3.47 15.96
N LYS A 118 8.90 -4.17 15.80
CA LYS A 118 9.70 -4.63 16.94
C LYS A 118 10.76 -3.63 17.40
N VAL A 119 11.24 -2.76 16.51
CA VAL A 119 12.41 -1.93 16.77
C VAL A 119 12.09 -0.44 16.65
N LEU A 120 11.66 0.04 15.48
CA LEU A 120 11.44 1.46 15.24
C LEU A 120 10.20 1.99 15.97
N PHE A 121 9.04 1.38 15.73
CA PHE A 121 7.73 1.83 16.21
C PHE A 121 7.66 1.92 17.73
N PRO A 122 8.18 0.97 18.54
CA PRO A 122 8.12 1.10 19.99
C PRO A 122 8.91 2.29 20.54
N VAL A 123 10.01 2.66 19.89
CA VAL A 123 10.84 3.81 20.28
C VAL A 123 10.17 5.10 19.83
N LEU A 124 9.67 5.13 18.59
CA LEU A 124 8.97 6.28 18.02
C LEU A 124 7.66 6.59 18.75
N GLN A 125 6.86 5.58 19.09
CA GLN A 125 5.60 5.73 19.82
C GLN A 125 5.80 6.50 21.12
N LYS A 126 6.83 6.15 21.89
CA LYS A 126 7.17 6.86 23.14
C LYS A 126 7.56 8.31 22.87
N ALA A 127 8.31 8.56 21.81
CA ALA A 127 8.73 9.91 21.43
C ALA A 127 7.53 10.77 20.99
N LEU A 128 6.63 10.25 20.16
CA LEU A 128 5.42 10.94 19.71
C LEU A 128 4.51 11.31 20.89
N LEU A 129 4.25 10.35 21.79
CA LEU A 129 3.46 10.60 22.99
C LEU A 129 4.09 11.67 23.90
N SER A 130 5.41 11.63 24.08
CA SER A 130 6.13 12.61 24.91
C SER A 130 6.13 14.01 24.32
N ASN A 131 5.97 14.14 23.00
CA ASN A 131 5.93 15.41 22.28
C ASN A 131 4.51 15.90 21.94
N ASN A 132 3.46 15.27 22.49
CA ASN A 132 2.04 15.55 22.18
C ASN A 132 1.68 15.40 20.69
N GLU A 133 2.40 14.55 19.96
CA GLU A 133 2.14 14.23 18.55
C GLU A 133 1.16 13.05 18.45
N HIS A 134 -0.06 13.29 18.94
CA HIS A 134 -1.12 12.30 18.98
C HIS A 134 -2.50 12.94 18.87
N GLY A 135 -3.50 12.13 18.51
CA GLY A 135 -4.90 12.56 18.44
C GLY A 135 -5.42 13.09 19.77
N THR A 136 -6.45 13.95 19.70
CA THR A 136 -7.09 14.60 20.85
C THR A 136 -8.14 13.71 21.55
N GLY A 137 -8.27 12.46 21.12
CA GLY A 137 -9.22 11.49 21.67
C GLY A 137 -8.86 11.06 23.11
N LYS A 138 -9.80 10.36 23.76
CA LYS A 138 -9.59 9.84 25.13
C LYS A 138 -8.43 8.85 25.22
N ASN A 139 -8.19 8.11 24.14
CA ASN A 139 -7.01 7.28 23.97
C ASN A 139 -6.15 7.97 22.90
N PRO A 140 -4.91 8.38 23.22
CA PRO A 140 -4.03 9.01 22.24
C PRO A 140 -3.65 7.98 21.18
N VAL A 141 -3.99 8.28 19.93
CA VAL A 141 -3.61 7.52 18.73
C VAL A 141 -2.55 8.33 18.02
N THR A 142 -1.42 7.72 17.69
CA THR A 142 -0.32 8.36 16.95
C THR A 142 -0.30 7.87 15.50
N ALA A 143 0.65 8.39 14.71
CA ALA A 143 0.90 7.89 13.37
C ALA A 143 1.38 6.41 13.36
N VAL A 144 2.06 5.93 14.41
CA VAL A 144 2.50 4.54 14.54
C VAL A 144 1.29 3.59 14.60
N ASP A 145 0.27 3.94 15.39
CA ASP A 145 -0.94 3.12 15.50
C ASP A 145 -1.66 2.97 14.15
N ILE A 146 -1.57 3.97 13.27
CA ILE A 146 -2.13 3.92 11.91
C ILE A 146 -1.30 3.00 11.02
N MET A 147 0.05 3.04 11.12
CA MET A 147 0.92 2.18 10.31
C MET A 147 0.78 0.71 10.70
N GLU A 148 0.70 0.39 12.00
CA GLU A 148 0.47 -0.98 12.48
C GLU A 148 -0.90 -1.53 12.00
N ASP A 149 -1.93 -0.69 11.92
CA ASP A 149 -3.22 -1.08 11.36
C ASP A 149 -3.14 -1.29 9.84
N ASP A 150 -2.40 -0.45 9.11
CA ASP A 150 -2.13 -0.63 7.68
C ASP A 150 -1.39 -1.97 7.43
N HIS A 151 -0.39 -2.33 8.25
CA HIS A 151 0.30 -3.63 8.20
C HIS A 151 -0.68 -4.80 8.30
N VAL A 152 -1.56 -4.79 9.30
CA VAL A 152 -2.57 -5.85 9.49
C VAL A 152 -3.45 -5.96 8.25
N LYS A 153 -3.89 -4.84 7.69
CA LYS A 153 -4.79 -4.80 6.53
C LYS A 153 -4.13 -5.33 5.27
N PHE A 154 -2.93 -4.90 4.91
CA PHE A 154 -2.28 -5.41 3.70
C PHE A 154 -1.85 -6.88 3.84
N ILE A 155 -1.53 -7.35 5.05
CA ILE A 155 -1.35 -8.79 5.32
C ILE A 155 -2.63 -9.57 5.04
N GLN A 156 -3.77 -9.08 5.51
CA GLN A 156 -5.06 -9.72 5.28
C GLN A 156 -5.45 -9.70 3.79
N LEU A 157 -5.28 -8.56 3.12
CA LEU A 157 -5.55 -8.43 1.68
C LEU A 157 -4.62 -9.32 0.84
N GLY A 158 -3.34 -9.40 1.19
CA GLY A 158 -2.37 -10.30 0.56
C GLY A 158 -2.78 -11.75 0.68
N ALA A 159 -3.11 -12.20 1.91
CA ALA A 159 -3.58 -13.56 2.15
C ALA A 159 -4.89 -13.88 1.42
N LEU A 160 -5.86 -12.95 1.40
CA LEU A 160 -7.12 -13.13 0.68
C LEU A 160 -6.88 -13.23 -0.82
N THR A 161 -6.07 -12.34 -1.39
CA THR A 161 -5.72 -12.35 -2.81
C THR A 161 -5.07 -13.67 -3.22
N PHE A 162 -4.05 -14.11 -2.50
CA PHE A 162 -3.37 -15.38 -2.75
C PHE A 162 -4.34 -16.56 -2.71
N ASN A 163 -5.16 -16.63 -1.66
CA ASN A 163 -6.11 -17.73 -1.47
C ASN A 163 -7.20 -17.75 -2.55
N LEU A 164 -7.71 -16.60 -2.98
CA LEU A 164 -8.72 -16.52 -4.04
C LEU A 164 -8.14 -16.91 -5.40
N LEU A 165 -6.95 -16.42 -5.75
CA LEU A 165 -6.22 -16.82 -6.97
C LEU A 165 -5.96 -18.33 -6.99
N GLY A 166 -5.56 -18.91 -5.85
CA GLY A 166 -5.36 -20.34 -5.72
C GLY A 166 -6.67 -21.14 -5.74
N LEU A 167 -7.75 -20.64 -5.15
CA LEU A 167 -9.02 -21.33 -5.05
C LEU A 167 -9.76 -21.38 -6.39
N ALA A 168 -9.76 -20.29 -7.15
CA ALA A 168 -10.54 -20.14 -8.38
C ALA A 168 -10.37 -21.30 -9.40
N PRO A 169 -9.15 -21.79 -9.72
CA PRO A 169 -8.95 -22.94 -10.60
C PRO A 169 -9.66 -24.23 -10.16
N ARG A 170 -10.04 -24.35 -8.88
CA ARG A 170 -10.68 -25.54 -8.31
C ARG A 170 -12.19 -25.57 -8.53
N PHE A 171 -12.81 -24.47 -8.95
CA PHE A 171 -14.23 -24.44 -9.28
C PHE A 171 -14.51 -25.13 -10.62
N ARG A 172 -15.53 -26.00 -10.63
CA ARG A 172 -16.04 -26.63 -11.86
C ARG A 172 -17.00 -25.73 -12.63
N ASP A 173 -17.73 -24.89 -11.91
CA ASP A 173 -18.65 -23.92 -12.49
C ASP A 173 -17.88 -22.69 -12.95
N GLU A 174 -18.04 -22.33 -14.23
CA GLU A 174 -17.28 -21.26 -14.86
C GLU A 174 -17.66 -19.89 -14.30
N GLN A 175 -18.94 -19.67 -13.99
CA GLN A 175 -19.39 -18.41 -13.40
C GLN A 175 -18.75 -18.18 -12.02
N SER A 176 -18.73 -19.19 -11.17
CA SER A 176 -18.10 -19.14 -9.84
C SER A 176 -16.59 -18.91 -9.92
N LYS A 177 -15.92 -19.54 -10.89
CA LYS A 177 -14.49 -19.33 -11.18
C LYS A 177 -14.22 -17.87 -11.55
N MET A 178 -14.93 -17.36 -12.56
CA MET A 178 -14.75 -15.98 -13.04
C MET A 178 -15.06 -14.95 -11.95
N PHE A 179 -16.12 -15.18 -11.17
CA PHE A 179 -16.44 -14.31 -10.03
C PHE A 179 -15.32 -14.30 -8.99
N THR A 180 -14.77 -15.47 -8.66
CA THR A 180 -13.68 -15.56 -7.67
C THR A 180 -12.42 -14.85 -8.16
N TYR A 181 -12.06 -14.98 -9.45
CA TYR A 181 -10.94 -14.23 -10.03
C TYR A 181 -11.19 -12.72 -10.04
N ASP A 182 -12.42 -12.27 -10.31
CA ASP A 182 -12.73 -10.84 -10.28
C ASP A 182 -12.62 -10.26 -8.87
N VAL A 183 -13.08 -10.98 -7.85
CA VAL A 183 -12.85 -10.59 -6.45
C VAL A 183 -11.35 -10.58 -6.12
N ALA A 184 -10.59 -11.57 -6.57
CA ALA A 184 -9.14 -11.61 -6.38
C ALA A 184 -8.43 -10.41 -7.04
N TYR A 185 -8.84 -10.04 -8.25
CA TYR A 185 -8.34 -8.87 -8.97
C TYR A 185 -8.60 -7.56 -8.19
N ASN A 186 -9.84 -7.37 -7.72
CA ASN A 186 -10.19 -6.15 -6.98
C ASN A 186 -9.43 -6.07 -5.64
N ASN A 187 -9.31 -7.20 -4.91
CA ASN A 187 -8.51 -7.26 -3.68
C ASN A 187 -7.04 -6.97 -3.94
N ALA A 188 -6.48 -7.46 -5.06
CA ALA A 188 -5.10 -7.20 -5.44
C ALA A 188 -4.87 -5.72 -5.74
N LYS A 189 -5.79 -5.06 -6.45
CA LYS A 189 -5.72 -3.61 -6.69
C LYS A 189 -5.80 -2.83 -5.37
N GLU A 190 -6.72 -3.19 -4.47
CA GLU A 190 -6.79 -2.56 -3.14
C GLU A 190 -5.50 -2.77 -2.32
N LEU A 191 -4.90 -3.95 -2.38
CA LEU A 191 -3.63 -4.27 -1.75
C LEU A 191 -2.50 -3.37 -2.27
N ILE A 192 -2.36 -3.24 -3.59
CA ILE A 192 -1.33 -2.41 -4.22
C ILE A 192 -1.46 -0.96 -3.75
N GLU A 193 -2.68 -0.40 -3.81
CA GLU A 193 -2.92 0.98 -3.40
C GLU A 193 -2.66 1.22 -1.91
N LEU A 194 -3.07 0.27 -1.05
CA LEU A 194 -2.82 0.37 0.38
C LEU A 194 -1.32 0.38 0.69
N ILE A 195 -0.53 -0.49 0.05
CA ILE A 195 0.92 -0.53 0.26
C ILE A 195 1.57 0.76 -0.25
N ARG A 196 1.18 1.27 -1.43
CA ARG A 196 1.71 2.56 -1.95
C ARG A 196 1.40 3.72 -1.01
N LEU A 197 0.17 3.80 -0.52
CA LEU A 197 -0.23 4.84 0.43
C LEU A 197 0.51 4.74 1.76
N HIS A 198 0.73 3.51 2.24
CA HIS A 198 1.50 3.23 3.45
C HIS A 198 2.95 3.71 3.31
N ILE A 199 3.66 3.29 2.25
CA ILE A 199 5.03 3.75 1.92
C ILE A 199 5.08 5.28 1.88
N PHE A 200 4.12 5.92 1.20
CA PHE A 200 4.10 7.38 1.09
C PHE A 200 3.99 8.06 2.46
N ARG A 201 3.10 7.56 3.34
CA ARG A 201 2.94 8.10 4.69
C ARG A 201 4.18 7.91 5.54
N GLU A 202 4.83 6.75 5.44
CA GLU A 202 6.04 6.50 6.21
C GLU A 202 7.19 7.38 5.77
N ASP A 203 7.51 7.37 4.47
CA ASP A 203 8.63 8.11 3.91
C ASP A 203 8.51 9.63 4.10
N ASN A 204 7.28 10.16 4.02
CA ASN A 204 7.06 11.61 3.99
C ASN A 204 6.50 12.18 5.29
N THR A 205 6.05 11.33 6.23
CA THR A 205 5.53 11.77 7.52
C THR A 205 6.21 11.04 8.68
N LEU A 206 6.15 9.71 8.73
CA LEU A 206 6.63 8.98 9.90
C LEU A 206 8.16 9.04 10.07
N PHE A 207 8.93 8.82 9.00
CA PHE A 207 10.39 8.89 9.03
C PHE A 207 10.90 10.31 9.33
N PRO A 208 10.32 11.39 8.77
CA PRO A 208 10.62 12.74 9.24
C PRO A 208 10.29 13.00 10.71
N LEU A 209 9.18 12.48 11.24
CA LEU A 209 8.88 12.57 12.68
C LEU A 209 9.92 11.81 13.52
N ALA A 210 10.35 10.64 13.05
CA ALA A 210 11.43 9.88 13.68
C ALA A 210 12.74 10.69 13.68
N GLN A 211 13.10 11.27 12.53
CA GLN A 211 14.29 12.11 12.39
C GLN A 211 14.27 13.34 13.30
N LYS A 212 13.09 13.92 13.51
CA LYS A 212 12.87 15.08 14.38
C LYS A 212 12.99 14.74 15.87
N TYR A 213 12.44 13.60 16.29
CA TYR A 213 12.25 13.30 17.72
C TYR A 213 13.22 12.28 18.30
N LEU A 214 13.89 11.48 17.48
CA LEU A 214 14.83 10.48 17.97
C LEU A 214 16.25 11.03 18.01
N SER A 215 16.96 10.69 19.08
CA SER A 215 18.37 11.02 19.26
C SER A 215 19.27 10.06 18.47
N SER A 216 20.51 10.48 18.21
CA SER A 216 21.52 9.62 17.57
C SER A 216 21.77 8.31 18.33
N GLN A 217 21.65 8.31 19.67
CA GLN A 217 21.79 7.09 20.46
C GLN A 217 20.64 6.11 20.19
N GLN A 218 19.41 6.61 20.09
CA GLN A 218 18.24 5.79 19.75
C GLN A 218 18.37 5.23 18.33
N PHE A 219 18.82 6.04 17.37
CA PHE A 219 19.06 5.57 16.01
C PHE A 219 20.15 4.48 15.93
N ASN A 220 21.26 4.64 16.66
CA ASN A 220 22.29 3.61 16.72
C ASN A 220 21.78 2.31 17.34
N GLN A 221 20.92 2.40 18.36
CA GLN A 221 20.26 1.22 18.93
C GLN A 221 19.36 0.53 17.90
N ILE A 222 18.51 1.31 17.22
CA ILE A 222 17.60 0.80 16.17
C ILE A 222 18.40 0.10 15.07
N LEU A 223 19.47 0.72 14.58
CA LEU A 223 20.32 0.15 13.53
C LEU A 223 20.91 -1.21 13.95
N ASN A 224 21.49 -1.28 15.14
CA ASN A 224 22.10 -2.51 15.66
C ASN A 224 21.06 -3.64 15.83
N GLU A 225 19.86 -3.31 16.34
CA GLU A 225 18.79 -4.30 16.53
C GLU A 225 18.23 -4.80 15.19
N MET A 226 18.07 -3.91 14.19
CA MET A 226 17.66 -4.29 12.84
C MET A 226 18.68 -5.21 12.16
N GLN A 227 19.97 -4.92 12.30
CA GLN A 227 21.04 -5.77 11.76
C GLN A 227 21.07 -7.16 12.42
N ALA A 228 20.94 -7.21 13.74
CA ALA A 228 20.87 -8.49 14.47
C ALA A 228 19.65 -9.34 14.03
N MET A 229 18.53 -8.70 13.69
CA MET A 229 17.36 -9.42 13.15
C MET A 229 17.62 -10.00 11.75
N ALA A 230 18.39 -9.32 10.90
CA ALA A 230 18.74 -9.83 9.57
C ALA A 230 19.64 -11.07 9.65
N GLU A 231 20.65 -11.06 10.52
CA GLU A 231 21.59 -12.18 10.71
C GLU A 231 20.88 -13.47 11.19
N VAL A 232 19.90 -13.34 12.10
CA VAL A 232 19.12 -14.48 12.59
C VAL A 232 18.23 -15.09 11.49
N VAL A 233 17.79 -14.29 10.51
CA VAL A 233 16.98 -14.81 9.40
C VAL A 233 17.85 -15.59 8.42
N GLU A 234 19.06 -15.12 8.11
CA GLU A 234 20.01 -15.83 7.24
C GLU A 234 20.41 -17.20 7.80
N GLU A 235 20.75 -17.29 9.10
CA GLU A 235 21.11 -18.56 9.74
C GLU A 235 19.97 -19.60 9.71
N ASN A 236 18.72 -19.16 9.80
CA ASN A 236 17.55 -20.05 9.75
C ASN A 236 17.20 -20.48 8.32
N HIS A 237 17.52 -19.66 7.31
CA HIS A 237 17.25 -19.98 5.91
C HIS A 237 18.24 -21.03 5.36
N ASP A 238 19.51 -20.98 5.79
CA ASP A 238 20.52 -21.99 5.43
C ASP A 238 20.26 -23.37 6.05
N GLY A 239 19.55 -23.43 7.18
CA GLY A 239 19.17 -24.68 7.85
C GLY A 239 18.08 -25.48 7.14
N HIS A 240 17.32 -24.88 6.20
CA HIS A 240 16.21 -25.55 5.49
C HIS A 240 16.61 -26.22 4.17
N HIS A 241 17.83 -26.03 3.68
CA HIS A 241 18.32 -26.67 2.45
C HIS A 241 18.91 -28.08 2.62
N HIS A 242 18.71 -28.74 3.77
CA HIS A 242 19.29 -30.07 4.01
C HIS A 242 18.32 -31.24 4.19
N HIS A 243 17.01 -31.05 4.10
CA HIS A 243 16.05 -32.16 4.15
C HIS A 243 14.95 -32.01 3.08
N HIS A 244 15.21 -32.53 1.87
CA HIS A 244 14.30 -33.41 1.09
C HIS A 244 14.97 -33.87 -0.21
#